data_AF-A0A1G2W6A0-F1
#
_entry.id   AF-A0A1G2W6A0-F1
#
_cell.length_a   1.000
_cell.length_b   1.000
_cell.length_c   1.000
_cell.angle_alpha   90.00
_cell.angle_beta   90.00
_cell.angle_gamma   90.00
#
_symmetry.space_group_name_H-M   'P 1'
#
loop_
_entity.id
_entity.type
_entity.pdbx_description
1 polymer ?
#
loop_
_entity_poly.entity_id
_entity_poly.type
_entity_poly.pdbx_seq_one_letter_code
_entity_poly.pdbx_strand_id
1 'polypeptide(L)'
;MPILPALSFEQILPYAIPPLLGALIGYVTNYIAIRMLFRPLHPWRIFGLRLPLTPGIIPSKRGELAEKMGDMVGSHLLTSEDVGRALEKEGFRRELQGAMADKLGHFLDRDLGPVASLVPAEFRGRFAELVELLRWKAVKAVSEYLDSAEFEKQLRGYLERKSNELLSKDLENFLTPQRYQAVQSHLDDRISGFLRSDGVGRAVANFIDIRTEQWVTSQRSLREVLPAGLVEVILAQLEKEVPPVLEKFGGMLYDPAFRGRLVKKAREAIEGFLDSLGGLSAILAGFFDMDKVYSRIPEFLDKAGEEISRWLREEKTQEQVAAAIRDRLDVFLDRPVASYLEKVPYEKVAGVRRFIRERAVATIQSRRAADTVMTLVERGVDRLKDRSFASLLQRVLPEKGLDKGRELLADRLLSALRAPAAREALEKLLAEKFDHWLFRKPLGRLSARLPADLREELEAGLFRQLAELLKKEVPPLVETLNVRKIVEEKVNSLDILKVEGLLMGIMQEQFKYINLFGALLGFLIGFANLLILQFL
;
A
#
# COMPACT_ATOMS: atom_id res chain seq x y z
N MET A 1 44.86 -98.50 -87.24
CA MET A 1 44.40 -97.96 -85.94
C MET A 1 44.32 -99.13 -84.96
N PRO A 2 45.26 -99.29 -84.01
CA PRO A 2 45.06 -100.24 -82.93
C PRO A 2 44.08 -99.62 -81.92
N ILE A 3 43.03 -100.36 -81.66
CA ILE A 3 42.01 -100.11 -80.64
C ILE A 3 42.72 -100.26 -79.29
N LEU A 4 42.74 -99.19 -78.47
CA LEU A 4 43.21 -99.27 -77.08
C LEU A 4 42.44 -100.39 -76.37
N PRO A 5 43.10 -101.28 -75.59
CA PRO A 5 42.37 -102.28 -74.83
C PRO A 5 41.44 -101.55 -73.86
N ALA A 6 40.16 -101.93 -73.87
CA ALA A 6 39.22 -101.48 -72.87
C ALA A 6 39.73 -101.96 -71.51
N LEU A 7 40.34 -101.05 -70.74
CA LEU A 7 40.73 -101.30 -69.36
C LEU A 7 39.48 -101.79 -68.61
N SER A 8 39.43 -103.07 -68.31
CA SER A 8 38.36 -103.68 -67.53
C SER A 8 38.34 -103.04 -66.13
N PHE A 9 37.14 -102.73 -65.62
CA PHE A 9 36.93 -102.02 -64.35
C PHE A 9 37.72 -102.64 -63.18
N GLU A 10 37.94 -103.96 -63.20
CA GLU A 10 38.73 -104.70 -62.20
C GLU A 10 40.23 -104.34 -62.17
N GLN A 11 40.81 -103.80 -63.24
CA GLN A 11 42.24 -103.44 -63.31
C GLN A 11 42.54 -102.01 -62.82
N ILE A 12 41.58 -101.08 -62.94
CA ILE A 12 41.73 -99.69 -62.49
C ILE A 12 41.43 -99.55 -60.99
N LEU A 13 40.55 -100.41 -60.49
CA LEU A 13 40.01 -100.36 -59.13
C LEU A 13 41.10 -100.40 -58.03
N PRO A 14 42.15 -101.24 -58.09
CA PRO A 14 43.21 -101.24 -57.07
C PRO A 14 44.01 -99.94 -57.02
N TYR A 15 44.07 -99.20 -58.14
CA TYR A 15 44.87 -97.97 -58.23
C TYR A 15 44.07 -96.70 -57.88
N ALA A 16 42.75 -96.71 -58.09
CA ALA A 16 41.91 -95.57 -57.74
C ALA A 16 41.42 -95.59 -56.28
N ILE A 17 41.32 -96.78 -55.67
CA ILE A 17 40.78 -96.95 -54.32
C ILE A 17 41.62 -96.21 -53.24
N PRO A 18 42.96 -96.34 -53.16
CA PRO A 18 43.72 -95.73 -52.06
C PRO A 18 43.68 -94.19 -52.05
N PRO A 19 43.84 -93.48 -53.19
CA PRO A 19 43.68 -92.03 -53.25
C PRO A 19 42.26 -91.56 -52.93
N LEU A 20 41.22 -92.24 -53.45
CA LEU A 20 39.83 -91.86 -53.19
C LEU A 20 39.41 -92.13 -51.74
N LEU A 21 39.84 -93.24 -51.15
CA LEU A 21 39.68 -93.50 -49.73
C LEU A 21 40.43 -92.49 -48.89
N GLY A 22 41.66 -92.14 -49.26
CA GLY A 22 42.43 -91.08 -48.61
C GLY A 22 41.69 -89.74 -48.64
N ALA A 23 41.13 -89.36 -49.80
CA ALA A 23 40.32 -88.15 -49.96
C ALA A 23 39.05 -88.16 -49.10
N LEU A 24 38.34 -89.30 -49.06
CA LEU A 24 37.15 -89.47 -48.24
C LEU A 24 37.47 -89.39 -46.74
N ILE A 25 38.52 -90.09 -46.29
CA ILE A 25 38.99 -90.03 -44.91
C ILE A 25 39.40 -88.60 -44.55
N GLY A 26 40.14 -87.91 -45.44
CA GLY A 26 40.53 -86.52 -45.25
C GLY A 26 39.34 -85.57 -45.13
N TYR A 27 38.34 -85.70 -46.01
CA TYR A 27 37.12 -84.90 -45.97
C TYR A 27 36.30 -85.15 -44.69
N VAL A 28 36.05 -86.42 -44.35
CA VAL A 28 35.23 -86.82 -43.20
C VAL A 28 35.92 -86.45 -41.89
N THR A 29 37.23 -86.69 -41.78
CA THR A 29 38.02 -86.36 -40.58
C THR A 29 38.03 -84.86 -40.34
N ASN A 30 38.24 -84.06 -41.38
CA ASN A 30 38.21 -82.61 -41.24
C ASN A 30 36.81 -82.07 -40.93
N TYR A 31 35.76 -82.66 -41.52
CA TYR A 31 34.37 -82.30 -41.20
C TYR A 31 34.03 -82.58 -39.74
N ILE A 32 34.46 -83.72 -39.21
CA ILE A 32 34.28 -84.07 -37.80
C ILE A 32 35.10 -83.13 -36.92
N ALA A 33 36.36 -82.85 -37.25
CA ALA A 33 37.22 -81.94 -36.48
C ALA A 33 36.63 -80.54 -36.36
N ILE A 34 36.09 -79.98 -37.45
CA ILE A 34 35.40 -78.69 -37.44
C ILE A 34 34.15 -78.75 -36.56
N ARG A 35 33.34 -79.81 -36.70
CA ARG A 35 32.13 -80.01 -35.87
C ARG A 35 32.48 -80.15 -34.38
N MET A 36 33.65 -80.71 -34.07
CA MET A 36 34.17 -80.85 -32.70
C MET A 36 34.54 -79.51 -32.04
N LEU A 37 34.80 -78.45 -32.81
CA LEU A 37 35.04 -77.12 -32.26
C LEU A 37 33.79 -76.53 -31.58
N PHE A 38 32.61 -76.90 -32.06
CA PHE A 38 31.32 -76.37 -31.58
C PHE A 38 30.57 -77.37 -30.70
N ARG A 39 30.70 -78.68 -30.93
CA ARG A 39 30.01 -79.74 -30.16
C ARG A 39 31.00 -80.81 -29.71
N PRO A 40 30.88 -81.41 -28.51
CA PRO A 40 29.73 -81.38 -27.61
C PRO A 40 29.70 -80.13 -26.70
N LEU A 41 28.49 -79.70 -26.34
CA LEU A 41 28.27 -78.53 -25.48
C LEU A 41 28.68 -78.76 -24.01
N HIS A 42 28.74 -80.04 -23.61
CA HIS A 42 29.07 -80.47 -22.25
C HIS A 42 30.26 -81.43 -22.28
N PRO A 43 31.11 -81.45 -21.23
CA PRO A 43 32.21 -82.40 -21.14
C PRO A 43 31.69 -83.83 -21.07
N TRP A 44 32.21 -84.69 -21.94
CA TRP A 44 31.89 -86.12 -21.90
C TRP A 44 32.87 -86.84 -20.98
N ARG A 45 32.36 -87.79 -20.19
CA ARG A 45 33.16 -88.64 -19.31
C ARG A 45 32.94 -90.09 -19.69
N ILE A 46 34.02 -90.81 -19.96
CA ILE A 46 34.00 -92.24 -20.25
C ILE A 46 34.96 -92.93 -19.28
N PHE A 47 34.49 -93.95 -18.56
CA PHE A 47 35.25 -94.65 -17.50
C PHE A 47 35.93 -93.70 -16.48
N GLY A 48 35.27 -92.61 -16.09
CA GLY A 48 35.79 -91.64 -15.12
C GLY A 48 36.85 -90.66 -15.67
N LEU A 49 37.38 -90.90 -16.87
CA LEU A 49 38.32 -90.01 -17.56
C LEU A 49 37.56 -89.02 -18.46
N ARG A 50 37.97 -87.75 -18.43
CA ARG A 50 37.41 -86.72 -19.32
C ARG A 50 38.03 -86.89 -20.72
N LEU A 51 37.17 -86.95 -21.74
CA LEU A 51 37.64 -86.99 -23.13
C LEU A 51 38.36 -85.68 -23.48
N PRO A 52 39.59 -85.74 -24.05
CA PRO A 52 40.26 -84.55 -24.54
C PRO A 52 39.38 -83.89 -25.62
N LEU A 53 39.37 -82.55 -25.66
CA LEU A 53 38.55 -81.76 -26.59
C LEU A 53 37.02 -81.87 -26.37
N THR A 54 36.57 -82.20 -25.15
CA THR A 54 35.15 -82.09 -24.74
C THR A 54 35.01 -81.26 -23.45
N PRO A 55 34.24 -80.15 -23.43
CA PRO A 55 33.38 -79.62 -24.49
C PRO A 55 34.18 -79.03 -25.67
N GLY A 56 33.49 -78.74 -26.77
CA GLY A 56 34.11 -78.08 -27.92
C GLY A 56 34.83 -76.79 -27.53
N ILE A 57 35.85 -76.41 -28.32
CA ILE A 57 36.75 -75.29 -28.00
C ILE A 57 35.97 -73.98 -27.80
N ILE A 58 35.00 -73.68 -28.66
CA ILE A 58 34.24 -72.42 -28.63
C ILE A 58 33.36 -72.30 -27.37
N PRO A 59 32.50 -73.29 -27.01
CA PRO A 59 31.79 -73.28 -25.74
C PRO A 59 32.70 -73.17 -24.51
N SER A 60 33.87 -73.82 -24.53
CA SER A 60 34.83 -73.80 -23.42
C SER A 60 35.50 -72.44 -23.22
N LYS A 61 35.68 -71.67 -24.31
CA LYS A 61 36.35 -70.36 -24.34
C LYS A 61 35.38 -69.18 -24.36
N ARG A 62 34.08 -69.41 -24.14
CA ARG A 62 33.05 -68.35 -24.16
C ARG A 62 33.34 -67.17 -23.23
N GLY A 63 33.88 -67.44 -22.03
CA GLY A 63 34.17 -66.39 -21.05
C GLY A 63 35.33 -65.51 -21.52
N GLU A 64 36.37 -66.11 -22.11
CA GLU A 64 37.49 -65.37 -22.70
C GLU A 64 37.03 -64.55 -23.92
N LEU A 65 36.09 -65.07 -24.71
CA LEU A 65 35.47 -64.33 -25.82
C LEU A 65 34.66 -63.14 -25.31
N ALA A 66 33.85 -63.35 -24.27
CA ALA A 66 33.05 -62.31 -23.62
C ALA A 66 33.92 -61.20 -23.03
N GLU A 67 35.03 -61.57 -22.37
CA GLU A 67 36.00 -60.61 -21.82
C GLU A 67 36.66 -59.79 -22.93
N LYS A 68 37.16 -60.42 -24.00
CA LYS A 68 37.78 -59.72 -25.13
C LYS A 68 36.78 -58.84 -25.89
N MET A 69 35.54 -59.28 -26.04
CA MET A 69 34.46 -58.46 -26.62
C MET A 69 34.11 -57.29 -25.72
N GLY A 70 34.04 -57.50 -24.40
CA GLY A 70 33.81 -56.45 -23.42
C GLY A 70 34.92 -55.41 -23.44
N ASP A 71 36.19 -55.83 -23.51
CA ASP A 71 37.33 -54.93 -23.59
C ASP A 71 37.34 -54.13 -24.90
N MET A 72 37.06 -54.79 -26.04
CA MET A 72 36.93 -54.10 -27.33
C MET A 72 35.82 -53.04 -27.32
N VAL A 73 34.63 -53.37 -26.80
CA VAL A 73 33.51 -52.43 -26.78
C VAL A 73 33.71 -51.31 -25.76
N GLY A 74 34.11 -51.66 -24.54
CA GLY A 74 34.26 -50.71 -23.44
C GLY A 74 35.47 -49.79 -23.57
N SER A 75 36.59 -50.28 -24.11
CA SER A 75 37.84 -49.53 -24.19
C SER A 75 38.06 -48.86 -25.55
N HIS A 76 37.39 -49.31 -26.62
CA HIS A 76 37.66 -48.83 -27.98
C HIS A 76 36.44 -48.39 -28.80
N LEU A 77 35.20 -48.78 -28.44
CA LEU A 77 34.01 -48.43 -29.24
C LEU A 77 33.05 -47.45 -28.54
N LEU A 78 33.04 -47.43 -27.21
CA LEU A 78 32.19 -46.55 -26.41
C LEU A 78 33.05 -45.80 -25.38
N THR A 79 33.97 -44.98 -25.88
CA THR A 79 34.81 -44.14 -25.03
C THR A 79 34.06 -42.89 -24.55
N SER A 80 34.52 -42.29 -23.46
CA SER A 80 34.03 -40.99 -22.98
C SER A 80 34.13 -39.90 -24.04
N GLU A 81 35.21 -39.90 -24.83
CA GLU A 81 35.38 -38.97 -25.95
C GLU A 81 34.31 -39.15 -27.04
N ASP A 82 34.00 -40.40 -27.41
CA ASP A 82 32.99 -40.68 -28.44
C ASP A 82 31.58 -40.26 -28.00
N VAL A 83 31.26 -40.46 -26.72
CA VAL A 83 29.99 -39.98 -26.14
C VAL A 83 29.97 -38.45 -26.07
N GLY A 84 31.06 -37.82 -25.66
CA GLY A 84 31.19 -36.36 -25.67
C GLY A 84 30.95 -35.78 -27.07
N ARG A 85 31.62 -36.33 -28.09
CA ARG A 85 31.41 -35.94 -29.50
C ARG A 85 29.97 -36.17 -29.97
N ALA A 86 29.32 -37.24 -29.51
CA ALA A 86 27.92 -37.50 -29.85
C ALA A 86 26.97 -36.44 -29.28
N LEU A 87 27.21 -35.94 -28.06
CA LEU A 87 26.44 -34.86 -27.43
C LEU A 87 26.63 -33.50 -28.13
N GLU A 88 27.75 -33.30 -28.82
CA GLU A 88 28.02 -32.07 -29.57
C GLU A 88 27.38 -32.04 -30.96
N LYS A 89 26.92 -33.19 -31.48
CA LYS A 89 26.27 -33.27 -32.79
C LYS A 89 25.06 -32.34 -32.86
N GLU A 90 24.94 -31.62 -33.97
CA GLU A 90 23.83 -30.68 -34.18
C GLU A 90 22.45 -31.34 -34.03
N GLY A 91 22.31 -32.60 -34.45
CA GLY A 91 21.06 -33.35 -34.31
C GLY A 91 20.62 -33.49 -32.85
N PHE A 92 21.53 -33.97 -31.98
CA PHE A 92 21.28 -34.11 -30.55
C PHE A 92 20.99 -32.75 -29.90
N ARG A 93 21.77 -31.72 -30.24
CA ARG A 93 21.58 -30.35 -29.73
C ARG A 93 20.21 -29.78 -30.11
N ARG A 94 19.76 -29.99 -31.35
CA ARG A 94 18.42 -29.57 -31.81
C ARG A 94 17.31 -30.31 -31.07
N GLU A 95 17.42 -31.62 -30.91
CA GLU A 95 16.45 -32.41 -30.12
C GLU A 95 16.40 -31.97 -28.66
N LEU A 96 17.56 -31.74 -28.04
CA LEU A 96 17.66 -31.24 -26.67
C LEU A 96 17.01 -29.87 -26.53
N GLN A 97 17.27 -28.96 -27.47
CA GLN A 97 16.66 -27.63 -27.49
C GLN A 97 15.13 -27.71 -27.61
N GLY A 98 14.62 -28.54 -28.53
CA GLY A 98 13.18 -28.75 -28.69
C GLY A 98 12.53 -29.35 -27.43
N ALA A 99 13.14 -30.39 -26.86
CA ALA A 99 12.66 -31.01 -25.62
C ALA A 99 12.64 -30.02 -24.45
N MET A 100 13.62 -29.11 -24.38
CA MET A 100 13.65 -28.05 -23.36
C MET A 100 12.59 -26.97 -23.59
N ALA A 101 12.41 -26.51 -24.83
CA ALA A 101 11.38 -25.53 -25.18
C ALA A 101 9.97 -26.08 -24.85
N ASP A 102 9.71 -27.34 -25.17
CA ASP A 102 8.45 -28.00 -24.87
C ASP A 102 8.24 -28.15 -23.35
N LYS A 103 9.26 -28.62 -22.61
CA LYS A 103 9.18 -28.76 -21.15
C LYS A 103 9.02 -27.43 -20.44
N LEU A 104 9.74 -26.39 -20.88
CA LEU A 104 9.60 -25.06 -20.32
C LEU A 104 8.23 -24.48 -20.65
N GLY A 105 7.77 -24.60 -21.89
CA GLY A 105 6.43 -24.20 -22.31
C GLY A 105 5.35 -24.82 -21.43
N HIS A 106 5.37 -26.15 -21.27
CA HIS A 106 4.44 -26.87 -20.39
C HIS A 106 4.51 -26.42 -18.93
N PHE A 107 5.72 -26.10 -18.42
CA PHE A 107 5.87 -25.62 -17.04
C PHE A 107 5.30 -24.20 -16.87
N LEU A 108 5.53 -23.30 -17.84
CA LEU A 108 5.05 -21.93 -17.83
C LEU A 108 3.53 -21.82 -18.07
N ASP A 109 2.96 -22.73 -18.84
CA ASP A 109 1.52 -22.79 -19.13
C ASP A 109 0.68 -23.41 -18.01
N ARG A 110 1.32 -24.16 -17.09
CA ARG A 110 0.64 -24.72 -15.93
C ARG A 110 0.19 -23.61 -14.99
N ASP A 111 -0.95 -23.83 -14.32
CA ASP A 111 -1.36 -22.98 -13.22
C ASP A 111 -0.48 -23.27 -11.99
N LEU A 112 0.47 -22.36 -11.71
CA LEU A 112 1.42 -22.52 -10.62
C LEU A 112 0.83 -21.91 -9.33
N GLY A 113 0.86 -22.71 -8.26
CA GLY A 113 0.50 -22.28 -6.91
C GLY A 113 1.49 -21.23 -6.35
N PRO A 114 1.44 -20.98 -5.03
CA PRO A 114 2.40 -20.09 -4.37
C PRO A 114 3.85 -20.58 -4.55
N VAL A 115 4.82 -19.68 -4.56
CA VAL A 115 6.25 -20.00 -4.77
C VAL A 115 6.72 -21.13 -3.83
N ALA A 116 6.29 -21.09 -2.56
CA ALA A 116 6.63 -22.11 -1.57
C ALA A 116 6.13 -23.53 -1.93
N SER A 117 5.07 -23.64 -2.74
CA SER A 117 4.53 -24.93 -3.20
C SER A 117 5.35 -25.57 -4.32
N LEU A 118 6.15 -24.77 -5.04
CA LEU A 118 7.04 -25.25 -6.10
C LEU A 118 8.33 -25.88 -5.54
N VAL A 119 8.66 -25.57 -4.29
CA VAL A 119 9.84 -26.12 -3.61
C VAL A 119 9.50 -27.50 -3.05
N PRO A 120 10.28 -28.54 -3.38
CA PRO A 120 10.10 -29.88 -2.83
C PRO A 120 10.13 -29.86 -1.30
N ALA A 121 9.35 -30.74 -0.66
CA ALA A 121 9.16 -30.74 0.80
C ALA A 121 10.49 -30.80 1.57
N GLU A 122 11.47 -31.55 1.06
CA GLU A 122 12.81 -31.72 1.63
C GLU A 122 13.61 -30.41 1.70
N PHE A 123 13.35 -29.46 0.79
CA PHE A 123 14.08 -28.19 0.72
C PHE A 123 13.30 -27.01 1.30
N ARG A 124 12.06 -27.20 1.78
CA ARG A 124 11.24 -26.11 2.32
C ARG A 124 11.89 -25.41 3.52
N GLY A 125 12.59 -26.15 4.38
CA GLY A 125 13.33 -25.57 5.51
C GLY A 125 14.44 -24.62 5.06
N ARG A 126 15.34 -25.09 4.17
CA ARG A 126 16.42 -24.27 3.60
C ARG A 126 15.89 -23.09 2.77
N PHE A 127 14.78 -23.29 2.08
CA PHE A 127 14.13 -22.22 1.33
C PHE A 127 13.59 -21.11 2.25
N ALA A 128 12.96 -21.49 3.37
CA ALA A 128 12.51 -20.53 4.37
C ALA A 128 13.70 -19.74 4.94
N GLU A 129 14.81 -20.41 5.29
CA GLU A 129 16.03 -19.73 5.74
C GLU A 129 16.60 -18.75 4.70
N LEU A 130 16.61 -19.13 3.41
CA LEU A 130 17.04 -18.26 2.33
C LEU A 130 16.14 -17.02 2.21
N VAL A 131 14.82 -17.21 2.30
CA VAL A 131 13.83 -16.12 2.26
C VAL A 131 14.04 -15.15 3.41
N GLU A 132 14.26 -15.67 4.63
CA GLU A 132 14.56 -14.86 5.82
C GLU A 132 15.83 -14.01 5.63
N LEU A 133 16.90 -14.62 5.10
CA LEU A 133 18.15 -13.91 4.79
C LEU A 133 17.96 -12.83 3.71
N LEU A 134 17.19 -13.13 2.66
CA LEU A 134 16.87 -12.17 1.61
C LEU A 134 16.01 -11.02 2.16
N ARG A 135 15.04 -11.31 3.03
CA ARG A 135 14.21 -10.30 3.69
C ARG A 135 15.08 -9.35 4.51
N TRP A 136 15.96 -9.90 5.35
CA TRP A 136 16.87 -9.09 6.15
C TRP A 136 17.79 -8.22 5.29
N LYS A 137 18.39 -8.79 4.23
CA LYS A 137 19.21 -8.02 3.28
C LYS A 137 18.40 -6.91 2.59
N ALA A 138 17.15 -7.17 2.22
CA ALA A 138 16.28 -6.17 1.60
C ALA A 138 15.95 -5.03 2.57
N VAL A 139 15.56 -5.34 3.81
CA VAL A 139 15.30 -4.33 4.86
C VAL A 139 16.55 -3.49 5.12
N LYS A 140 17.71 -4.14 5.23
CA LYS A 140 18.99 -3.46 5.43
C LYS A 140 19.33 -2.54 4.25
N ALA A 141 19.23 -3.02 3.02
CA ALA A 141 19.52 -2.22 1.83
C ALA A 141 18.58 -1.01 1.70
N VAL A 142 17.28 -1.19 1.97
CA VAL A 142 16.32 -0.07 1.97
C VAL A 142 16.65 0.92 3.08
N SER A 143 17.00 0.46 4.28
CA SER A 143 17.37 1.33 5.40
C SER A 143 18.64 2.14 5.11
N GLU A 144 19.68 1.49 4.57
CA GLU A 144 20.91 2.16 4.13
C GLU A 144 20.64 3.18 3.02
N TYR A 145 19.72 2.87 2.10
CA TYR A 145 19.30 3.81 1.07
C TYR A 145 18.54 5.02 1.65
N LEU A 146 17.64 4.81 2.62
CA LEU A 146 16.93 5.91 3.31
C LEU A 146 17.88 6.82 4.12
N ASP A 147 18.97 6.26 4.63
CA ASP A 147 20.03 7.02 5.31
C ASP A 147 20.97 7.74 4.33
N SER A 148 20.94 7.39 3.05
CA SER A 148 21.86 7.95 2.05
C SER A 148 21.59 9.43 1.75
N ALA A 149 22.67 10.15 1.40
CA ALA A 149 22.60 11.54 0.92
C ALA A 149 21.84 11.65 -0.41
N GLU A 150 21.87 10.58 -1.23
CA GLU A 150 21.18 10.53 -2.52
C GLU A 150 19.65 10.54 -2.32
N PHE A 151 19.14 9.72 -1.41
CA PHE A 151 17.71 9.72 -1.06
C PHE A 151 17.26 11.07 -0.51
N GLU A 152 18.07 11.69 0.37
CA GLU A 152 17.78 13.01 0.90
C GLU A 152 17.67 14.07 -0.20
N LYS A 153 18.62 14.09 -1.15
CA LYS A 153 18.59 14.99 -2.30
C LYS A 153 17.34 14.75 -3.16
N GLN A 154 17.00 13.50 -3.43
CA GLN A 154 15.82 13.13 -4.21
C GLN A 154 14.52 13.53 -3.52
N LEU A 155 14.41 13.31 -2.21
CA LEU A 155 13.24 13.69 -1.43
C LEU A 155 13.06 15.21 -1.40
N ARG A 156 14.13 15.97 -1.15
CA ARG A 156 14.09 17.45 -1.19
C ARG A 156 13.65 17.96 -2.56
N GLY A 157 14.25 17.43 -3.64
CA GLY A 157 13.86 17.79 -5.00
C GLY A 157 12.42 17.40 -5.36
N TYR A 158 11.93 16.25 -4.88
CA TYR A 158 10.54 15.84 -5.06
C TYR A 158 9.58 16.78 -4.32
N LEU A 159 9.86 17.12 -3.06
CA LEU A 159 9.07 18.05 -2.27
C LEU A 159 9.03 19.44 -2.89
N GLU A 160 10.15 19.91 -3.44
CA GLU A 160 10.22 21.19 -4.13
C GLU A 160 9.33 21.20 -5.38
N ARG A 161 9.47 20.21 -6.27
CA ARG A 161 8.65 20.08 -7.48
C ARG A 161 7.17 19.96 -7.14
N LYS A 162 6.82 19.08 -6.19
CA LYS A 162 5.42 18.85 -5.82
C LYS A 162 4.82 20.06 -5.11
N SER A 163 5.60 20.75 -4.28
CA SER A 163 5.18 22.01 -3.67
C SER A 163 4.95 23.08 -4.74
N ASN A 164 5.84 23.27 -5.70
CA ASN A 164 5.65 24.22 -6.80
C ASN A 164 4.41 23.88 -7.64
N GLU A 165 4.17 22.59 -7.93
CA GLU A 165 2.98 22.13 -8.65
C GLU A 165 1.68 22.41 -7.87
N LEU A 166 1.68 22.24 -6.55
CA LEU A 166 0.51 22.52 -5.72
C LEU A 166 0.27 24.02 -5.54
N LEU A 167 1.33 24.81 -5.41
CA LEU A 167 1.25 26.26 -5.21
C LEU A 167 0.84 27.04 -6.47
N SER A 168 1.10 26.45 -7.64
CA SER A 168 0.70 27.00 -8.94
C SER A 168 -0.73 26.65 -9.34
N LYS A 169 -1.40 25.74 -8.63
CA LYS A 169 -2.82 25.45 -8.84
C LYS A 169 -3.67 26.47 -8.08
N ASP A 170 -4.70 26.98 -8.74
CA ASP A 170 -5.69 27.87 -8.12
C ASP A 170 -6.58 27.10 -7.14
N LEU A 171 -7.01 27.80 -6.07
CA LEU A 171 -7.84 27.24 -4.99
C LEU A 171 -9.11 26.59 -5.55
N GLU A 172 -9.67 27.16 -6.62
CA GLU A 172 -10.87 26.71 -7.33
C GLU A 172 -10.75 25.29 -7.89
N ASN A 173 -9.58 24.91 -8.41
CA ASN A 173 -9.36 23.56 -8.94
C ASN A 173 -9.24 22.50 -7.84
N PHE A 174 -8.90 22.91 -6.61
CA PHE A 174 -8.79 22.01 -5.46
C PHE A 174 -10.12 21.90 -4.69
N LEU A 175 -10.88 23.00 -4.64
CA LEU A 175 -12.22 23.11 -4.06
C LEU A 175 -13.28 22.87 -5.14
N THR A 176 -13.38 21.63 -5.63
CA THR A 176 -14.54 21.23 -6.45
C THR A 176 -15.84 21.54 -5.69
N PRO A 177 -16.98 21.80 -6.37
CA PRO A 177 -18.25 22.14 -5.71
C PRO A 177 -18.65 21.15 -4.61
N GLN A 178 -18.38 19.85 -4.83
CA GLN A 178 -18.63 18.79 -3.85
C GLN A 178 -17.72 18.89 -2.61
N ARG A 179 -16.43 19.18 -2.79
CA ARG A 179 -15.48 19.35 -1.68
C ARG A 179 -15.74 20.64 -0.93
N TYR A 180 -16.14 21.70 -1.63
CA TYR A 180 -16.53 22.96 -1.02
C TYR A 180 -17.72 22.78 -0.07
N GLN A 181 -18.78 22.08 -0.53
CA GLN A 181 -19.92 21.75 0.33
C GLN A 181 -19.53 20.88 1.53
N ALA A 182 -18.65 19.88 1.34
CA ALA A 182 -18.18 19.04 2.44
C ALA A 182 -17.37 19.85 3.48
N VAL A 183 -16.52 20.77 3.03
CA VAL A 183 -15.76 21.66 3.92
C VAL A 183 -16.69 22.65 4.63
N GLN A 184 -17.67 23.24 3.94
CA GLN A 184 -18.65 24.12 4.57
C GLN A 184 -19.45 23.40 5.65
N SER A 185 -19.97 22.20 5.37
CA SER A 185 -20.69 21.40 6.37
C SER A 185 -19.81 21.06 7.57
N HIS A 186 -18.56 20.68 7.34
CA HIS A 186 -17.63 20.38 8.44
C HIS A 186 -17.29 21.62 9.27
N LEU A 187 -17.14 22.78 8.63
CA LEU A 187 -16.90 24.05 9.31
C LEU A 187 -18.13 24.50 10.11
N ASP A 188 -19.33 24.36 9.57
CA ASP A 188 -20.57 24.69 10.29
C ASP A 188 -20.71 23.85 11.57
N ASP A 189 -20.50 22.53 11.46
CA ASP A 189 -20.54 21.62 12.60
C ASP A 189 -19.46 21.97 13.65
N ARG A 190 -18.24 22.27 13.20
CA ARG A 190 -17.12 22.63 14.08
C ARG A 190 -17.32 23.98 14.76
N ILE A 191 -17.78 25.00 14.03
CA ILE A 191 -18.02 26.35 14.56
C ILE A 191 -19.20 26.32 15.53
N SER A 192 -20.29 25.66 15.14
CA SER A 192 -21.47 25.46 16.00
C SER A 192 -21.11 24.71 17.28
N GLY A 193 -20.33 23.62 17.17
CA GLY A 193 -19.85 22.85 18.31
C GLY A 193 -18.90 23.65 19.21
N PHE A 194 -17.99 24.43 18.61
CA PHE A 194 -17.05 25.28 19.36
C PHE A 194 -17.77 26.39 20.12
N LEU A 195 -18.68 27.13 19.47
CA LEU A 195 -19.44 28.20 20.10
C LEU A 195 -20.32 27.69 21.24
N ARG A 196 -20.95 26.50 21.08
CA ARG A 196 -21.76 25.85 22.11
C ARG A 196 -20.96 25.20 23.23
N SER A 197 -19.63 25.13 23.12
CA SER A 197 -18.81 24.48 24.14
C SER A 197 -18.86 25.23 25.47
N ASP A 198 -18.79 24.48 26.57
CA ASP A 198 -18.71 25.03 27.92
C ASP A 198 -17.45 25.87 28.13
N GLY A 199 -16.41 25.64 27.33
CA GLY A 199 -15.19 26.46 27.32
C GLY A 199 -15.46 27.87 26.84
N VAL A 200 -16.12 28.01 25.69
CA VAL A 200 -16.49 29.33 25.13
C VAL A 200 -17.51 30.04 26.02
N GLY A 201 -18.51 29.31 26.53
CA GLY A 201 -19.48 29.86 27.47
C GLY A 201 -18.83 30.47 28.71
N ARG A 202 -17.86 29.76 29.33
CA ARG A 202 -17.08 30.28 30.45
C ARG A 202 -16.17 31.45 30.07
N ALA A 203 -15.52 31.40 28.91
CA ALA A 203 -14.67 32.50 28.45
C ALA A 203 -15.47 33.80 28.24
N VAL A 204 -16.63 33.71 27.60
CA VAL A 204 -17.55 34.85 27.41
C VAL A 204 -18.08 35.33 28.76
N ALA A 205 -18.50 34.41 29.63
CA ALA A 205 -18.98 34.73 30.97
C ALA A 205 -17.94 35.54 31.77
N ASN A 206 -16.71 35.04 31.83
CA ASN A 206 -15.61 35.71 32.52
C ASN A 206 -15.27 37.07 31.89
N PHE A 207 -15.28 37.16 30.57
CA PHE A 207 -15.05 38.43 29.88
C PHE A 207 -16.10 39.48 30.26
N ILE A 208 -17.37 39.10 30.27
CA ILE A 208 -18.47 39.99 30.67
C ILE A 208 -18.36 40.34 32.16
N ASP A 209 -18.02 39.39 33.03
CA ASP A 209 -17.84 39.64 34.46
C ASP A 209 -16.72 40.64 34.71
N ILE A 210 -15.55 40.47 34.08
CA ILE A 210 -14.42 41.41 34.17
C ILE A 210 -14.80 42.79 33.63
N ARG A 211 -15.44 42.86 32.45
CA ARG A 211 -15.80 44.15 31.83
C ARG A 211 -16.87 44.90 32.62
N THR A 212 -17.88 44.19 33.12
CA THR A 212 -18.92 44.80 33.96
C THR A 212 -18.35 45.25 35.31
N GLU A 213 -17.39 44.52 35.90
CA GLU A 213 -16.71 44.93 37.12
C GLU A 213 -15.85 46.17 36.92
N GLN A 214 -15.09 46.21 35.82
CA GLN A 214 -14.34 47.40 35.42
C GLN A 214 -15.26 48.59 35.24
N TRP A 215 -16.47 48.41 34.70
CA TRP A 215 -17.43 49.51 34.55
C TRP A 215 -17.99 49.99 35.89
N VAL A 216 -18.39 49.06 36.76
CA VAL A 216 -18.92 49.38 38.10
C VAL A 216 -17.88 50.10 38.97
N THR A 217 -16.60 49.76 38.80
CA THR A 217 -15.49 50.38 39.55
C THR A 217 -14.87 51.59 38.85
N SER A 218 -15.13 51.79 37.55
CA SER A 218 -14.59 52.93 36.81
C SER A 218 -15.31 54.24 37.16
N GLN A 219 -14.54 55.32 37.21
CA GLN A 219 -15.04 56.69 37.34
C GLN A 219 -15.54 57.28 36.00
N ARG A 220 -15.79 56.44 35.00
CA ARG A 220 -16.25 56.90 33.67
C ARG A 220 -17.70 57.36 33.74
N SER A 221 -17.99 58.44 33.03
CA SER A 221 -19.34 58.97 32.92
C SER A 221 -20.21 58.06 32.05
N LEU A 222 -21.53 58.11 32.24
CA LEU A 222 -22.46 57.32 31.42
C LEU A 222 -22.39 57.73 29.94
N ARG A 223 -22.03 58.99 29.66
CA ARG A 223 -21.82 59.54 28.31
C ARG A 223 -20.66 58.88 27.56
N GLU A 224 -19.58 58.52 28.25
CA GLU A 224 -18.42 57.86 27.63
C GLU A 224 -18.64 56.37 27.33
N VAL A 225 -19.62 55.76 28.02
CA VAL A 225 -19.92 54.33 27.90
C VAL A 225 -20.98 54.07 26.84
N LEU A 226 -21.94 54.98 26.67
CA LEU A 226 -23.01 54.86 25.68
C LEU A 226 -22.55 55.39 24.31
N PRO A 227 -22.95 54.75 23.20
CA PRO A 227 -22.70 55.30 21.86
C PRO A 227 -23.32 56.69 21.71
N ALA A 228 -22.58 57.66 21.16
CA ALA A 228 -23.04 59.06 21.04
C ALA A 228 -24.40 59.17 20.33
N GLY A 229 -24.61 58.40 19.27
CA GLY A 229 -25.88 58.37 18.55
C GLY A 229 -27.06 57.84 19.38
N LEU A 230 -26.83 56.95 20.36
CA LEU A 230 -27.91 56.50 21.26
C LEU A 230 -28.29 57.59 22.25
N VAL A 231 -27.31 58.33 22.78
CA VAL A 231 -27.55 59.45 23.69
C VAL A 231 -28.36 60.54 22.99
N GLU A 232 -27.98 60.89 21.76
CA GLU A 232 -28.70 61.88 20.95
C GLU A 232 -30.15 61.44 20.67
N VAL A 233 -30.36 60.16 20.32
CA VAL A 233 -31.71 59.63 20.08
C VAL A 233 -32.56 59.69 21.35
N ILE A 234 -32.00 59.36 22.53
CA ILE A 234 -32.72 59.42 23.81
C ILE A 234 -33.09 60.86 24.16
N LEU A 235 -32.14 61.81 24.03
CA LEU A 235 -32.38 63.22 24.33
C LEU A 235 -33.44 63.81 23.38
N ALA A 236 -33.33 63.55 22.08
CA ALA A 236 -34.29 64.02 21.10
C ALA A 236 -35.68 63.38 21.28
N GLN A 237 -35.76 62.10 21.66
CA GLN A 237 -37.03 61.48 21.97
C GLN A 237 -37.65 62.11 23.22
N LEU A 238 -36.84 62.40 24.23
CA LEU A 238 -37.34 62.98 25.46
C LEU A 238 -37.85 64.42 25.26
N GLU A 239 -37.17 65.24 24.47
CA GLU A 239 -37.66 66.57 24.06
C GLU A 239 -39.05 66.50 23.40
N LYS A 240 -39.30 65.47 22.58
CA LYS A 240 -40.62 65.25 21.96
C LYS A 240 -41.70 64.80 22.94
N GLU A 241 -41.34 64.17 24.05
CA GLU A 241 -42.27 63.74 25.10
C GLU A 241 -42.59 64.87 26.10
N VAL A 242 -41.85 65.99 26.11
CA VAL A 242 -42.12 67.10 27.04
C VAL A 242 -43.46 67.78 26.77
N PRO A 243 -43.83 68.16 25.52
CA PRO A 243 -45.14 68.75 25.23
C PRO A 243 -46.34 67.91 25.72
N PRO A 244 -46.47 66.60 25.40
CA PRO A 244 -47.61 65.81 25.85
C PRO A 244 -47.64 65.63 27.37
N VAL A 245 -46.49 65.60 28.03
CA VAL A 245 -46.41 65.54 29.50
C VAL A 245 -46.93 66.85 30.12
N LEU A 246 -46.52 68.01 29.61
CA LEU A 246 -46.96 69.32 30.10
C LEU A 246 -48.45 69.56 29.85
N GLU A 247 -48.97 69.13 28.70
CA GLU A 247 -50.41 69.16 28.42
C GLU A 247 -51.20 68.30 29.41
N LYS A 248 -50.70 67.10 29.70
CA LYS A 248 -51.32 66.20 30.70
C LYS A 248 -51.30 66.82 32.09
N PHE A 249 -50.21 67.49 32.49
CA PHE A 249 -50.14 68.23 33.76
C PHE A 249 -51.12 69.41 33.79
N GLY A 250 -51.22 70.19 32.71
CA GLY A 250 -52.23 71.24 32.58
C GLY A 250 -53.65 70.68 32.72
N GLY A 251 -53.92 69.51 32.15
CA GLY A 251 -55.18 68.78 32.31
C GLY A 251 -55.47 68.33 33.74
N MET A 252 -54.45 67.92 34.51
CA MET A 252 -54.60 67.55 35.92
C MET A 252 -55.04 68.73 36.80
N LEU A 253 -54.82 69.99 36.38
CA LEU A 253 -55.36 71.16 37.09
C LEU A 253 -56.89 71.22 37.06
N TYR A 254 -57.55 70.45 36.18
CA TYR A 254 -59.01 70.34 36.09
C TYR A 254 -59.57 69.09 36.79
N ASP A 255 -58.71 68.17 37.27
CA ASP A 255 -59.14 66.98 38.00
C ASP A 255 -59.74 67.35 39.37
N PRO A 256 -61.00 66.97 39.68
CA PRO A 256 -61.64 67.29 40.96
C PRO A 256 -60.85 66.85 42.19
N ALA A 257 -60.17 65.69 42.12
CA ALA A 257 -59.38 65.17 43.24
C ALA A 257 -58.08 65.95 43.45
N PHE A 258 -57.40 66.36 42.37
CA PHE A 258 -56.24 67.24 42.44
C PHE A 258 -56.62 68.65 42.94
N ARG A 259 -57.70 69.23 42.43
CA ARG A 259 -58.23 70.53 42.86
C ARG A 259 -58.57 70.57 44.34
N GLY A 260 -59.28 69.55 44.85
CA GLY A 260 -59.60 69.47 46.28
C GLY A 260 -58.35 69.49 47.16
N ARG A 261 -57.26 68.86 46.72
CA ARG A 261 -55.96 68.90 47.41
C ARG A 261 -55.31 70.29 47.33
N LEU A 262 -55.37 70.96 46.18
CA LEU A 262 -54.84 72.32 46.02
C LEU A 262 -55.59 73.33 46.90
N VAL A 263 -56.93 73.29 46.92
CA VAL A 263 -57.75 74.16 47.78
C VAL A 263 -57.39 73.97 49.24
N LYS A 264 -57.27 72.72 49.70
CA LYS A 264 -56.86 72.40 51.07
C LYS A 264 -55.47 72.98 51.38
N LYS A 265 -54.50 72.80 50.49
CA LYS A 265 -53.14 73.32 50.66
C LYS A 265 -53.07 74.85 50.61
N ALA A 266 -53.87 75.49 49.77
CA ALA A 266 -53.97 76.95 49.71
C ALA A 266 -54.55 77.51 51.01
N ARG A 267 -55.59 76.85 51.57
CA ARG A 267 -56.14 77.21 52.88
C ARG A 267 -55.10 77.08 53.99
N GLU A 268 -54.40 75.93 54.07
CA GLU A 268 -53.30 75.72 55.02
C GLU A 268 -52.19 76.77 54.88
N ALA A 269 -51.86 77.18 53.64
CA ALA A 269 -50.85 78.20 53.39
C ALA A 269 -51.28 79.60 53.83
N ILE A 270 -52.55 79.97 53.63
CA ILE A 270 -53.10 81.25 54.08
C ILE A 270 -53.19 81.28 55.61
N GLU A 271 -53.65 80.19 56.24
CA GLU A 271 -53.66 80.05 57.70
C GLU A 271 -52.23 80.19 58.26
N GLY A 272 -51.26 79.46 57.71
CA GLY A 272 -49.86 79.56 58.12
C GLY A 272 -49.23 80.94 57.90
N PHE A 273 -49.63 81.65 56.83
CA PHE A 273 -49.19 83.04 56.60
C PHE A 273 -49.80 83.99 57.63
N LEU A 274 -51.10 83.89 57.92
CA LEU A 274 -51.75 84.72 58.94
C LEU A 274 -51.15 84.48 60.32
N ASP A 275 -50.87 83.23 60.68
CA ASP A 275 -50.19 82.88 61.93
C ASP A 275 -48.78 83.48 61.99
N SER A 276 -48.06 83.54 60.87
CA SER A 276 -46.73 84.14 60.80
C SER A 276 -46.70 85.66 61.04
N LEU A 277 -47.84 86.34 60.88
CA LEU A 277 -47.97 87.79 61.10
C LEU A 277 -48.19 88.15 62.58
N GLY A 278 -48.25 87.16 63.49
CA GLY A 278 -48.31 87.39 64.94
C GLY A 278 -49.49 88.27 65.35
N GLY A 279 -49.26 89.25 66.25
CA GLY A 279 -50.33 90.12 66.80
C GLY A 279 -51.07 91.00 65.77
N LEU A 280 -50.58 91.11 64.54
CA LEU A 280 -51.23 91.83 63.44
C LEU A 280 -52.31 90.99 62.74
N SER A 281 -52.33 89.66 62.95
CA SER A 281 -53.31 88.75 62.36
C SER A 281 -54.74 89.06 62.81
N ALA A 282 -54.92 89.40 64.10
CA ALA A 282 -56.21 89.79 64.67
C ALA A 282 -56.76 91.10 64.08
N ILE A 283 -55.87 92.02 63.72
CA ILE A 283 -56.23 93.28 63.04
C ILE A 283 -56.66 92.97 61.60
N LEU A 284 -55.90 92.16 60.87
CA LEU A 284 -56.22 91.78 59.49
C LEU A 284 -57.50 90.93 59.37
N ALA A 285 -57.73 90.02 60.30
CA ALA A 285 -58.97 89.24 60.37
C ALA A 285 -60.19 90.11 60.74
N GLY A 286 -59.98 91.25 61.40
CA GLY A 286 -61.04 92.24 61.66
C GLY A 286 -61.37 93.13 60.45
N PHE A 287 -60.38 93.39 59.57
CA PHE A 287 -60.57 94.17 58.35
C PHE A 287 -60.98 93.32 57.13
N PHE A 288 -60.72 92.01 57.13
CA PHE A 288 -61.04 91.10 56.05
C PHE A 288 -61.84 89.89 56.53
N ASP A 289 -62.97 89.63 55.88
CA ASP A 289 -63.79 88.44 56.10
C ASP A 289 -63.10 87.19 55.51
N MET A 290 -62.46 86.41 56.38
CA MET A 290 -61.66 85.25 55.96
C MET A 290 -62.51 84.11 55.40
N ASP A 291 -63.75 83.93 55.86
CA ASP A 291 -64.67 82.95 55.28
C ASP A 291 -65.03 83.32 53.83
N LYS A 292 -65.15 84.62 53.55
CA LYS A 292 -65.32 85.15 52.20
C LYS A 292 -64.07 85.03 51.33
N VAL A 293 -62.87 85.04 51.93
CA VAL A 293 -61.61 84.76 51.22
C VAL A 293 -61.51 83.28 50.89
N TYR A 294 -61.74 82.38 51.86
CA TYR A 294 -61.66 80.93 51.65
C TYR A 294 -62.67 80.41 50.63
N SER A 295 -63.89 80.95 50.64
CA SER A 295 -64.94 80.58 49.66
C SER A 295 -64.61 81.03 48.22
N ARG A 296 -63.70 82.00 48.03
CA ARG A 296 -63.23 82.45 46.71
C ARG A 296 -61.98 81.74 46.21
N ILE A 297 -61.31 80.95 47.05
CA ILE A 297 -60.12 80.17 46.64
C ILE A 297 -60.41 79.23 45.46
N PRO A 298 -61.53 78.47 45.42
CA PRO A 298 -61.83 77.62 44.28
C PRO A 298 -61.93 78.41 42.97
N GLU A 299 -62.65 79.53 42.98
CA GLU A 299 -62.81 80.40 41.80
C GLU A 299 -61.47 81.03 41.36
N PHE A 300 -60.62 81.39 42.32
CA PHE A 300 -59.26 81.86 42.04
C PHE A 300 -58.39 80.77 41.43
N LEU A 301 -58.47 79.53 41.94
CA LEU A 301 -57.76 78.38 41.40
C LEU A 301 -58.28 77.95 40.03
N ASP A 302 -59.55 78.22 39.70
CA ASP A 302 -60.09 78.02 38.36
C ASP A 302 -59.43 78.98 37.36
N LYS A 303 -59.41 80.27 37.69
CA LYS A 303 -58.76 81.30 36.86
C LYS A 303 -57.25 81.08 36.74
N ALA A 304 -56.59 80.82 37.87
CA ALA A 304 -55.16 80.52 37.89
C ALA A 304 -54.86 79.20 37.18
N GLY A 305 -55.72 78.19 37.28
CA GLY A 305 -55.58 76.91 36.57
C GLY A 305 -55.66 77.06 35.05
N GLU A 306 -56.57 77.90 34.56
CA GLU A 306 -56.65 78.26 33.14
C GLU A 306 -55.40 79.02 32.65
N GLU A 307 -54.94 80.00 33.44
CA GLU A 307 -53.73 80.77 33.12
C GLU A 307 -52.48 79.87 33.13
N ILE A 308 -52.30 79.03 34.14
CA ILE A 308 -51.18 78.07 34.23
C ILE A 308 -51.28 77.05 33.11
N SER A 309 -52.47 76.53 32.80
CA SER A 309 -52.63 75.57 31.70
C SER A 309 -52.36 76.20 30.35
N ARG A 310 -52.69 77.48 30.14
CA ARG A 310 -52.36 78.22 28.93
C ARG A 310 -50.85 78.45 28.83
N TRP A 311 -50.24 78.88 29.93
CA TRP A 311 -48.79 79.10 30.03
C TRP A 311 -47.98 77.81 29.78
N LEU A 312 -48.42 76.65 30.29
CA LEU A 312 -47.79 75.34 30.04
C LEU A 312 -47.92 74.84 28.59
N ARG A 313 -48.88 75.37 27.83
CA ARG A 313 -49.09 75.07 26.40
C ARG A 313 -48.35 76.03 25.46
N GLU A 314 -47.80 77.11 25.99
CA GLU A 314 -46.98 78.02 25.19
C GLU A 314 -45.70 77.32 24.72
N GLU A 315 -45.42 77.40 23.42
CA GLU A 315 -44.24 76.80 22.78
C GLU A 315 -42.96 77.18 23.53
N LYS A 316 -42.81 78.46 23.88
CA LYS A 316 -41.68 78.98 24.66
C LYS A 316 -41.51 78.29 26.02
N THR A 317 -42.61 78.02 26.73
CA THR A 317 -42.57 77.34 28.04
C THR A 317 -42.18 75.88 27.86
N GLN A 318 -42.72 75.21 26.85
CA GLN A 318 -42.39 73.81 26.54
C GLN A 318 -40.91 73.65 26.15
N GLU A 319 -40.38 74.55 25.32
CA GLU A 319 -38.96 74.60 24.96
C GLU A 319 -38.07 74.84 26.19
N GLN A 320 -38.45 75.77 27.07
CA GLN A 320 -37.70 76.05 28.30
C GLN A 320 -37.66 74.84 29.24
N VAL A 321 -38.79 74.14 29.39
CA VAL A 321 -38.83 72.91 30.20
C VAL A 321 -38.04 71.79 29.54
N ALA A 322 -38.12 71.64 28.22
CA ALA A 322 -37.35 70.65 27.48
C ALA A 322 -35.83 70.90 27.63
N ALA A 323 -35.39 72.15 27.50
CA ALA A 323 -34.01 72.55 27.74
C ALA A 323 -33.58 72.28 29.19
N ALA A 324 -34.41 72.62 30.18
CA ALA A 324 -34.11 72.36 31.58
C ALA A 324 -33.98 70.85 31.91
N ILE A 325 -34.83 70.01 31.31
CA ILE A 325 -34.73 68.56 31.46
C ILE A 325 -33.49 68.03 30.73
N ARG A 326 -33.17 68.55 29.54
CA ARG A 326 -31.98 68.21 28.78
C ARG A 326 -30.71 68.52 29.58
N ASP A 327 -30.56 69.74 30.09
CA ASP A 327 -29.43 70.13 30.92
C ASP A 327 -29.29 69.23 32.15
N ARG A 328 -30.42 68.86 32.76
CA ARG A 328 -30.42 67.92 33.90
C ARG A 328 -29.98 66.53 33.49
N LEU A 329 -30.35 66.07 32.30
CA LEU A 329 -29.91 64.79 31.73
C LEU A 329 -28.45 64.82 31.31
N ASP A 330 -27.94 65.92 30.77
CA ASP A 330 -26.52 66.09 30.47
C ASP A 330 -25.69 65.96 31.75
N VAL A 331 -26.07 66.68 32.82
CA VAL A 331 -25.45 66.52 34.15
C VAL A 331 -25.59 65.09 34.68
N PHE A 332 -26.69 64.40 34.38
CA PHE A 332 -26.87 63.01 34.78
C PHE A 332 -25.92 62.06 34.02
N LEU A 333 -25.75 62.28 32.72
CA LEU A 333 -24.91 61.51 31.81
C LEU A 333 -23.42 61.72 32.08
N ASP A 334 -23.02 62.93 32.50
CA ASP A 334 -21.63 63.29 32.79
C ASP A 334 -21.14 62.77 34.15
N ARG A 335 -22.04 62.31 35.02
CA ARG A 335 -21.68 61.74 36.33
C ARG A 335 -21.15 60.31 36.19
N PRO A 336 -20.16 59.91 37.02
CA PRO A 336 -19.66 58.54 37.04
C PRO A 336 -20.73 57.51 37.38
N VAL A 337 -20.76 56.40 36.64
CA VAL A 337 -21.74 55.31 36.85
C VAL A 337 -21.66 54.76 38.28
N ALA A 338 -20.47 54.70 38.87
CA ALA A 338 -20.23 54.27 40.24
C ALA A 338 -21.08 55.06 41.27
N SER A 339 -21.23 56.38 41.08
CA SER A 339 -21.96 57.25 42.01
C SER A 339 -23.46 56.93 42.11
N TYR A 340 -24.05 56.37 41.06
CA TYR A 340 -25.45 55.92 41.07
C TYR A 340 -25.60 54.56 41.74
N LEU A 341 -24.58 53.71 41.63
CA LEU A 341 -24.59 52.35 42.17
C LEU A 341 -24.30 52.31 43.68
N GLU A 342 -23.64 53.33 44.24
CA GLU A 342 -23.42 53.47 45.69
C GLU A 342 -24.73 53.42 46.50
N LYS A 343 -25.84 53.89 45.92
CA LYS A 343 -27.15 53.95 46.58
C LYS A 343 -28.01 52.71 46.31
N VAL A 344 -27.53 51.76 45.51
CA VAL A 344 -28.27 50.56 45.11
C VAL A 344 -27.76 49.34 45.90
N PRO A 345 -28.66 48.51 46.46
CA PRO A 345 -28.26 47.28 47.13
C PRO A 345 -27.42 46.38 46.22
N TYR A 346 -26.34 45.82 46.76
CA TYR A 346 -25.39 44.97 46.04
C TYR A 346 -26.09 43.81 45.29
N GLU A 347 -27.15 43.23 45.87
CA GLU A 347 -27.92 42.14 45.26
C GLU A 347 -28.55 42.53 43.90
N LYS A 348 -29.04 43.76 43.76
CA LYS A 348 -29.64 44.23 42.51
C LYS A 348 -28.58 44.42 41.42
N VAL A 349 -27.40 44.93 41.80
CA VAL A 349 -26.26 45.10 40.89
C VAL A 349 -25.74 43.74 40.42
N ALA A 350 -25.60 42.78 41.34
CA ALA A 350 -25.23 41.41 41.02
C ALA A 350 -26.26 40.72 40.10
N GLY A 351 -27.57 40.96 40.34
CA GLY A 351 -28.65 40.44 39.50
C GLY A 351 -28.58 40.95 38.05
N VAL A 352 -28.34 42.26 37.86
CA VAL A 352 -28.17 42.84 36.51
C VAL A 352 -26.93 42.29 35.81
N ARG A 353 -25.79 42.18 36.52
CA ARG A 353 -24.56 41.56 35.96
C ARG A 353 -24.82 40.12 35.51
N ARG A 354 -25.50 39.32 36.36
CA ARG A 354 -25.88 37.95 36.03
C ARG A 354 -26.77 37.89 34.80
N PHE A 355 -27.78 38.75 34.70
CA PHE A 355 -28.65 38.83 33.53
C PHE A 355 -27.88 39.15 32.24
N ILE A 356 -26.99 40.15 32.27
CA ILE A 356 -26.16 40.53 31.11
C ILE A 356 -25.26 39.36 30.70
N ARG A 357 -24.63 38.68 31.67
CA ARG A 357 -23.78 37.51 31.45
C ARG A 357 -24.54 36.36 30.80
N GLU A 358 -25.67 35.96 31.38
CA GLU A 358 -26.49 34.87 30.85
C GLU A 358 -27.01 35.19 29.44
N ARG A 359 -27.41 36.44 29.20
CA ARG A 359 -27.86 36.88 27.87
C ARG A 359 -26.72 36.90 26.85
N ALA A 360 -25.52 37.34 27.23
CA ALA A 360 -24.36 37.36 26.35
C ALA A 360 -23.91 35.94 25.96
N VAL A 361 -23.83 35.03 26.95
CA VAL A 361 -23.51 33.62 26.70
C VAL A 361 -24.55 32.97 25.80
N ALA A 362 -25.84 33.13 26.11
CA ALA A 362 -26.92 32.58 25.28
C ALA A 362 -26.91 33.14 23.84
N THR A 363 -26.50 34.39 23.65
CA THR A 363 -26.39 35.01 22.33
C THR A 363 -25.24 34.41 21.53
N ILE A 364 -24.06 34.24 22.13
CA ILE A 364 -22.89 33.64 21.47
C ILE A 364 -23.09 32.14 21.20
N GLN A 365 -23.78 31.43 22.10
CA GLN A 365 -24.09 30.01 21.93
C GLN A 365 -25.31 29.75 21.01
N SER A 366 -25.95 30.81 20.53
CA SER A 366 -27.10 30.69 19.64
C SER A 366 -26.71 30.21 18.24
N ARG A 367 -27.63 29.54 17.54
CA ARG A 367 -27.43 29.15 16.14
C ARG A 367 -27.15 30.36 15.24
N ARG A 368 -27.81 31.49 15.50
CA ARG A 368 -27.62 32.74 14.75
C ARG A 368 -26.19 33.27 14.82
N ALA A 369 -25.50 33.09 15.95
CA ALA A 369 -24.10 33.47 16.07
C ALA A 369 -23.21 32.59 15.19
N ALA A 370 -23.45 31.27 15.17
CA ALA A 370 -22.76 30.35 14.28
C ALA A 370 -22.99 30.71 12.80
N ASP A 371 -24.24 30.97 12.40
CA ASP A 371 -24.59 31.39 11.03
C ASP A 371 -23.86 32.70 10.62
N THR A 372 -23.76 33.65 11.56
CA THR A 372 -23.06 34.92 11.33
C THR A 372 -21.56 34.71 11.11
N VAL A 373 -20.94 33.87 11.94
CA VAL A 373 -19.53 33.48 11.79
C VAL A 373 -19.33 32.73 10.46
N MET A 374 -20.24 31.83 10.12
CA MET A 374 -20.18 31.08 8.86
C MET A 374 -20.28 32.01 7.64
N THR A 375 -21.18 32.99 7.66
CA THR A 375 -21.30 33.99 6.60
C THR A 375 -20.01 34.82 6.43
N LEU A 376 -19.32 35.14 7.54
CA LEU A 376 -18.02 35.82 7.49
C LEU A 376 -16.93 34.92 6.89
N VAL A 377 -16.95 33.62 7.24
CA VAL A 377 -16.04 32.61 6.67
C VAL A 377 -16.30 32.46 5.17
N GLU A 378 -17.55 32.32 4.73
CA GLU A 378 -17.93 32.22 3.31
C GLU A 378 -17.43 33.42 2.50
N ARG A 379 -17.69 34.65 2.98
CA ARG A 379 -17.17 35.88 2.35
C ARG A 379 -15.66 35.99 2.37
N GLY A 380 -15.00 35.33 3.33
CA GLY A 380 -13.55 35.20 3.39
C GLY A 380 -13.06 34.25 2.30
N VAL A 381 -13.65 33.06 2.21
CA VAL A 381 -13.29 32.04 1.21
C VAL A 381 -13.57 32.54 -0.21
N ASP A 382 -14.69 33.21 -0.46
CA ASP A 382 -15.01 33.80 -1.76
C ASP A 382 -14.01 34.86 -2.22
N ARG A 383 -13.36 35.57 -1.29
CA ARG A 383 -12.30 36.53 -1.63
C ARG A 383 -10.94 35.88 -1.89
N LEU A 384 -10.77 34.63 -1.48
CA LEU A 384 -9.53 33.87 -1.55
C LEU A 384 -9.55 32.78 -2.63
N LYS A 385 -10.73 32.38 -3.11
CA LYS A 385 -10.90 31.28 -4.08
C LYS A 385 -10.22 31.53 -5.43
N ASP A 386 -10.20 32.79 -5.88
CA ASP A 386 -9.62 33.20 -7.17
C ASP A 386 -8.10 33.44 -7.08
N ARG A 387 -7.47 33.13 -5.93
CA ARG A 387 -6.04 33.37 -5.69
C ARG A 387 -5.27 32.06 -5.64
N SER A 388 -4.08 32.05 -6.21
CA SER A 388 -3.16 30.92 -6.10
C SER A 388 -2.65 30.77 -4.67
N PHE A 389 -2.43 29.53 -4.22
CA PHE A 389 -1.89 29.24 -2.90
C PHE A 389 -0.54 29.92 -2.65
N ALA A 390 0.29 30.10 -3.70
CA ALA A 390 1.53 30.86 -3.63
C ALA A 390 1.32 32.30 -3.14
N SER A 391 0.34 33.00 -3.72
CA SER A 391 0.04 34.40 -3.38
C SER A 391 -0.55 34.57 -1.98
N LEU A 392 -1.31 33.57 -1.51
CA LEU A 392 -1.87 33.55 -0.16
C LEU A 392 -0.78 33.34 0.91
N LEU A 393 0.11 32.37 0.67
CA LEU A 393 1.18 32.07 1.61
C LEU A 393 2.23 33.19 1.68
N GLN A 394 2.54 33.86 0.58
CA GLN A 394 3.45 35.02 0.58
C GLN A 394 2.93 36.22 1.40
N ARG A 395 1.61 36.34 1.59
CA ARG A 395 1.02 37.44 2.36
C ARG A 395 1.00 37.17 3.87
N VAL A 396 1.01 35.90 4.25
CA VAL A 396 0.96 35.45 5.66
C VAL A 396 2.35 35.11 6.18
N LEU A 397 3.24 34.58 5.34
CA LEU A 397 4.61 34.24 5.73
C LEU A 397 5.59 35.38 5.38
N PRO A 398 6.60 35.62 6.23
CA PRO A 398 7.70 36.55 5.94
C PRO A 398 8.51 36.08 4.73
N GLU A 399 9.35 36.97 4.16
CA GLU A 399 10.22 36.65 3.02
C GLU A 399 11.01 35.35 3.26
N LYS A 400 11.01 34.45 2.27
CA LYS A 400 11.58 33.07 2.32
C LYS A 400 10.94 32.10 3.31
N GLY A 401 9.80 32.45 3.92
CA GLY A 401 9.10 31.55 4.84
C GLY A 401 8.63 30.25 4.18
N LEU A 402 8.32 30.30 2.88
CA LEU A 402 7.87 29.14 2.12
C LEU A 402 9.02 28.14 1.89
N ASP A 403 10.21 28.62 1.59
CA ASP A 403 11.41 27.78 1.44
C ASP A 403 11.85 27.19 2.79
N LYS A 404 11.84 27.99 3.86
CA LYS A 404 12.07 27.48 5.22
C LYS A 404 11.05 26.43 5.63
N GLY A 405 9.78 26.62 5.27
CA GLY A 405 8.71 25.65 5.53
C GLY A 405 8.96 24.32 4.82
N ARG A 406 9.46 24.36 3.58
CA ARG A 406 9.85 23.17 2.81
C ARG A 406 11.04 22.45 3.44
N GLU A 407 12.07 23.20 3.85
CA GLU A 407 13.23 22.62 4.53
C GLU A 407 12.83 21.92 5.83
N LEU A 408 12.02 22.58 6.67
CA LEU A 408 11.51 21.98 7.90
C LEU A 408 10.65 20.74 7.65
N LEU A 409 9.83 20.74 6.59
CA LEU A 409 9.05 19.57 6.19
C LEU A 409 9.95 18.42 5.73
N ALA A 410 10.97 18.72 4.92
CA ALA A 410 11.93 17.73 4.46
C ALA A 410 12.70 17.13 5.64
N ASP A 411 13.19 17.97 6.57
CA ASP A 411 13.91 17.52 7.76
C ASP A 411 13.03 16.65 8.67
N ARG A 412 11.76 17.04 8.88
CA ARG A 412 10.80 16.23 9.63
C ARG A 412 10.48 14.91 8.94
N LEU A 413 10.32 14.89 7.62
CA LEU A 413 10.08 13.64 6.89
C LEU A 413 11.32 12.73 6.92
N LEU A 414 12.51 13.28 6.74
CA LEU A 414 13.77 12.51 6.83
C LEU A 414 13.97 11.93 8.22
N SER A 415 13.80 12.73 9.27
CA SER A 415 13.90 12.27 10.65
C SER A 415 12.84 11.22 10.99
N ALA A 416 11.61 11.38 10.50
CA ALA A 416 10.56 10.37 10.66
C ALA A 416 10.88 9.07 9.91
N LEU A 417 11.38 9.15 8.68
CA LEU A 417 11.74 7.98 7.86
C LEU A 417 12.99 7.25 8.36
N ARG A 418 13.94 7.98 8.97
CA ARG A 418 15.16 7.43 9.58
C ARG A 418 14.94 6.96 11.01
N ALA A 419 13.77 7.24 11.62
CA ALA A 419 13.47 6.83 12.98
C ALA A 419 13.44 5.29 13.11
N PRO A 420 13.82 4.72 14.28
CA PRO A 420 13.74 3.29 14.54
C PRO A 420 12.34 2.71 14.30
N ALA A 421 11.29 3.45 14.66
CA ALA A 421 9.90 3.05 14.44
C ALA A 421 9.53 2.88 12.96
N ALA A 422 10.11 3.71 12.06
CA ALA A 422 9.87 3.59 10.63
C ALA A 422 10.58 2.35 10.05
N ARG A 423 11.77 2.01 10.56
CA ARG A 423 12.48 0.77 10.19
C ARG A 423 11.69 -0.47 10.61
N GLU A 424 11.14 -0.48 11.82
CA GLU A 424 10.31 -1.58 12.30
C GLU A 424 9.00 -1.71 11.49
N ALA A 425 8.37 -0.58 11.14
CA ALA A 425 7.20 -0.57 10.27
C ALA A 425 7.51 -1.09 8.86
N LEU A 426 8.66 -0.70 8.30
CA LEU A 426 9.15 -1.20 7.01
C LEU A 426 9.42 -2.70 7.07
N GLU A 427 10.04 -3.19 8.14
CA GLU A 427 10.30 -4.62 8.34
C GLU A 427 9.00 -5.43 8.39
N LYS A 428 7.99 -4.95 9.15
CA LYS A 428 6.67 -5.58 9.20
C LYS A 428 5.98 -5.59 7.83
N LEU A 429 5.95 -4.45 7.13
CA LEU A 429 5.33 -4.35 5.81
C LEU A 429 6.03 -5.25 4.77
N LEU A 430 7.36 -5.32 4.80
CA LEU A 430 8.11 -6.22 3.92
C LEU A 430 7.85 -7.67 4.31
N ALA A 431 7.90 -8.04 5.59
CA ALA A 431 7.57 -9.39 6.04
C ALA A 431 6.17 -9.83 5.57
N GLU A 432 5.15 -9.00 5.79
CA GLU A 432 3.79 -9.28 5.34
C GLU A 432 3.69 -9.43 3.81
N LYS A 433 4.37 -8.56 3.05
CA LYS A 433 4.37 -8.64 1.58
C LYS A 433 5.11 -9.87 1.06
N PHE A 434 6.27 -10.19 1.64
CA PHE A 434 7.05 -11.37 1.28
C PHE A 434 6.24 -12.64 1.59
N ASP A 435 5.63 -12.73 2.76
CA ASP A 435 4.80 -13.86 3.14
C ASP A 435 3.58 -14.01 2.22
N HIS A 436 2.90 -12.91 1.93
CA HIS A 436 1.77 -12.91 1.02
C HIS A 436 2.18 -13.35 -0.38
N TRP A 437 3.30 -12.85 -0.91
CA TRP A 437 3.76 -13.19 -2.25
C TRP A 437 4.28 -14.63 -2.37
N LEU A 438 4.98 -15.13 -1.35
CA LEU A 438 5.61 -16.45 -1.38
C LEU A 438 4.66 -17.59 -1.02
N PHE A 439 3.78 -17.38 -0.03
CA PHE A 439 2.95 -18.45 0.53
C PHE A 439 1.47 -18.35 0.17
N ARG A 440 0.96 -17.16 -0.17
CA ARG A 440 -0.49 -16.96 -0.37
C ARG A 440 -0.88 -16.66 -1.81
N LYS A 441 -0.08 -15.88 -2.54
CA LYS A 441 -0.41 -15.46 -3.90
C LYS A 441 0.00 -16.54 -4.91
N PRO A 442 -0.95 -17.15 -5.65
CA PRO A 442 -0.61 -18.07 -6.72
C PRO A 442 0.12 -17.30 -7.83
N LEU A 443 1.18 -17.91 -8.36
CA LEU A 443 1.89 -17.35 -9.51
C LEU A 443 0.98 -17.31 -10.75
N GLY A 444 0.05 -18.27 -10.85
CA GLY A 444 -0.85 -18.41 -11.99
C GLY A 444 -0.13 -19.02 -13.19
N ARG A 445 -0.67 -18.77 -14.39
CA ARG A 445 0.02 -19.10 -15.64
C ARG A 445 1.10 -18.05 -15.93
N LEU A 446 2.36 -18.46 -15.84
CA LEU A 446 3.50 -17.57 -16.11
C LEU A 446 3.59 -17.19 -17.59
N SER A 447 3.12 -18.05 -18.49
CA SER A 447 3.08 -17.76 -19.93
C SER A 447 2.25 -16.52 -20.29
N ALA A 448 1.25 -16.17 -19.49
CA ALA A 448 0.42 -14.98 -19.71
C ALA A 448 1.09 -13.67 -19.22
N ARG A 449 2.17 -13.77 -18.43
CA ARG A 449 2.87 -12.62 -17.83
C ARG A 449 4.30 -12.44 -18.33
N LEU A 450 4.89 -13.47 -18.94
CA LEU A 450 6.21 -13.36 -19.57
C LEU A 450 6.08 -12.84 -21.01
N PRO A 451 6.85 -11.81 -21.39
CA PRO A 451 7.05 -11.44 -22.79
C PRO A 451 7.65 -12.60 -23.59
N ALA A 452 7.32 -12.68 -24.89
CA ALA A 452 7.87 -13.70 -25.79
C ALA A 452 9.41 -13.66 -25.82
N ASP A 453 9.98 -12.46 -25.85
CA ASP A 453 11.42 -12.22 -25.90
C ASP A 453 12.14 -12.83 -24.68
N LEU A 454 11.59 -12.64 -23.48
CA LEU A 454 12.15 -13.18 -22.24
C LEU A 454 12.04 -14.71 -22.20
N ARG A 455 11.00 -15.29 -22.80
CA ARG A 455 10.84 -16.74 -22.90
C ARG A 455 11.94 -17.34 -23.79
N GLU A 456 12.17 -16.77 -24.96
CA GLU A 456 13.24 -17.23 -25.86
C GLU A 456 14.62 -17.10 -25.20
N GLU A 457 14.89 -16.01 -24.48
CA GLU A 457 16.13 -15.84 -23.73
C GLU A 457 16.31 -16.90 -22.63
N LEU A 458 15.23 -17.24 -21.90
CA LEU A 458 15.26 -18.30 -20.89
C LEU A 458 15.48 -19.69 -21.52
N GLU A 459 14.82 -20.00 -22.63
CA GLU A 459 15.00 -21.25 -23.36
C GLU A 459 16.45 -21.40 -23.83
N ALA A 460 17.00 -20.36 -24.46
CA ALA A 460 18.38 -20.34 -24.92
C ALA A 460 19.41 -20.38 -23.77
N GLY A 461 19.11 -19.71 -22.64
CA GLY A 461 19.93 -19.72 -21.44
C GLY A 461 19.99 -21.09 -20.78
N LEU A 462 18.82 -21.69 -20.53
CA LEU A 462 18.69 -23.02 -19.97
C LEU A 462 19.33 -24.07 -20.89
N PHE A 463 19.12 -23.98 -22.20
CA PHE A 463 19.74 -24.89 -23.17
C PHE A 463 21.26 -24.84 -23.11
N ARG A 464 21.84 -23.64 -23.10
CA ARG A 464 23.30 -23.49 -22.96
C ARG A 464 23.80 -24.13 -21.67
N GLN A 465 23.11 -23.88 -20.54
CA GLN A 465 23.52 -24.42 -19.26
C GLN A 465 23.41 -25.95 -19.20
N LEU A 466 22.32 -26.53 -19.72
CA LEU A 466 22.14 -27.98 -19.76
C LEU A 466 23.12 -28.64 -20.73
N ALA A 467 23.36 -28.05 -21.91
CA ALA A 467 24.32 -28.57 -22.88
C ALA A 467 25.74 -28.59 -22.31
N GLU A 468 26.16 -27.53 -21.61
CA GLU A 468 27.46 -27.49 -20.93
C GLU A 468 27.55 -28.52 -19.79
N LEU A 469 26.48 -28.66 -18.99
CA LEU A 469 26.43 -29.69 -17.94
C LEU A 469 26.52 -31.10 -18.52
N LEU A 470 25.78 -31.41 -19.59
CA LEU A 470 25.84 -32.72 -20.25
C LEU A 470 27.23 -32.98 -20.84
N LYS A 471 27.82 -31.98 -21.49
CA LYS A 471 29.18 -32.08 -22.05
C LYS A 471 30.22 -32.38 -20.97
N LYS A 472 30.08 -31.79 -19.80
CA LYS A 472 31.04 -31.93 -18.70
C LYS A 472 30.85 -33.20 -17.88
N GLU A 473 29.60 -33.54 -17.56
CA GLU A 473 29.29 -34.58 -16.58
C GLU A 473 29.01 -35.95 -17.21
N VAL A 474 28.52 -36.03 -18.45
CA VAL A 474 28.21 -37.33 -19.09
C VAL A 474 29.46 -38.15 -19.44
N PRO A 475 30.55 -37.58 -20.03
CA PRO A 475 31.73 -38.37 -20.36
C PRO A 475 32.39 -39.06 -19.14
N PRO A 476 32.58 -38.38 -17.98
CA PRO A 476 33.06 -39.04 -16.76
C PRO A 476 32.11 -40.12 -16.24
N LEU A 477 30.79 -39.94 -16.35
CA LEU A 477 29.81 -40.95 -15.94
C LEU A 477 29.94 -42.23 -16.77
N VAL A 478 30.24 -42.12 -18.07
CA VAL A 478 30.45 -43.28 -18.95
C VAL A 478 31.70 -44.06 -18.56
N GLU A 479 32.76 -43.41 -18.09
CA GLU A 479 33.96 -44.10 -17.58
C GLU A 479 33.67 -44.87 -16.29
N THR A 480 32.80 -44.34 -15.42
CA THR A 480 32.40 -45.04 -14.19
C THR A 480 31.43 -46.19 -14.46
N LEU A 481 30.64 -46.10 -15.54
CA LEU A 481 29.85 -47.21 -16.05
C LEU A 481 30.83 -48.23 -16.62
N ASN A 482 31.03 -49.36 -15.94
CA ASN A 482 31.92 -50.41 -16.41
C ASN A 482 31.31 -51.13 -17.64
N VAL A 483 31.35 -50.47 -18.80
CA VAL A 483 30.78 -50.95 -20.07
C VAL A 483 31.38 -52.29 -20.45
N ARG A 484 32.68 -52.48 -20.18
CA ARG A 484 33.38 -53.77 -20.35
C ARG A 484 32.64 -54.89 -19.63
N LYS A 485 32.36 -54.71 -18.34
CA LYS A 485 31.67 -55.73 -17.53
C LYS A 485 30.22 -55.93 -17.98
N ILE A 486 29.51 -54.86 -18.34
CA ILE A 486 28.14 -54.94 -18.85
C ILE A 486 28.09 -55.81 -20.13
N VAL A 487 29.00 -55.57 -21.06
CA VAL A 487 29.09 -56.34 -22.31
C VAL A 487 29.52 -57.78 -22.05
N GLU A 488 30.51 -58.00 -21.19
CA GLU A 488 30.97 -59.34 -20.80
C GLU A 488 29.82 -60.16 -20.19
N GLU A 489 29.10 -59.61 -19.22
CA GLU A 489 27.93 -60.25 -18.59
C GLU A 489 26.84 -60.52 -19.63
N LYS A 490 26.60 -59.56 -20.54
CA LYS A 490 25.59 -59.71 -21.59
C LYS A 490 25.95 -60.84 -22.55
N VAL A 491 27.21 -60.94 -23.00
CA VAL A 491 27.68 -62.01 -23.87
C VAL A 491 27.64 -63.37 -23.15
N ASN A 492 28.06 -63.42 -21.88
CA ASN A 492 27.98 -64.64 -21.07
C ASN A 492 26.54 -65.11 -20.81
N SER A 493 25.56 -64.20 -20.83
CA SER A 493 24.14 -64.50 -20.70
C SER A 493 23.48 -65.03 -21.98
N LEU A 494 24.17 -64.95 -23.13
CA LEU A 494 23.64 -65.47 -24.39
C LEU A 494 23.71 -67.00 -24.40
N ASP A 495 22.66 -67.64 -24.93
CA ASP A 495 22.64 -69.08 -25.12
C ASP A 495 23.78 -69.52 -26.06
N ILE A 496 24.44 -70.62 -25.70
CA ILE A 496 25.57 -71.17 -26.45
C ILE A 496 25.20 -71.43 -27.92
N LEU A 497 23.95 -71.82 -28.18
CA LEU A 497 23.42 -72.04 -29.53
C LEU A 497 23.37 -70.76 -30.37
N LYS A 498 23.14 -69.61 -29.74
CA LYS A 498 23.09 -68.30 -30.42
C LYS A 498 24.49 -67.82 -30.78
N VAL A 499 25.45 -68.04 -29.88
CA VAL A 499 26.88 -67.79 -30.13
C VAL A 499 27.40 -68.71 -31.24
N GLU A 500 27.04 -70.00 -31.22
CA GLU A 500 27.31 -70.96 -32.30
C GLU A 500 26.73 -70.46 -33.62
N GLY A 501 25.47 -70.01 -33.64
CA GLY A 501 24.83 -69.49 -34.85
C GLY A 501 25.52 -68.27 -35.46
N LEU A 502 25.94 -67.30 -34.63
CA LEU A 502 26.67 -66.11 -35.09
C LEU A 502 28.04 -66.47 -35.67
N LEU A 503 28.80 -67.33 -35.00
CA LEU A 503 30.12 -67.75 -35.46
C LEU A 503 30.04 -68.67 -36.68
N MET A 504 29.10 -69.61 -36.70
CA MET A 504 28.88 -70.52 -37.82
C MET A 504 28.45 -69.75 -39.07
N GLY A 505 27.60 -68.73 -38.93
CA GLY A 505 27.19 -67.89 -40.06
C GLY A 505 28.35 -67.19 -40.76
N ILE A 506 29.40 -66.82 -40.03
CA ILE A 506 30.61 -66.19 -40.60
C ILE A 506 31.59 -67.24 -41.13
N MET A 507 31.71 -68.40 -40.47
CA MET A 507 32.75 -69.40 -40.74
C MET A 507 32.36 -70.51 -41.74
N GLN A 508 31.07 -70.69 -42.05
CA GLN A 508 30.58 -71.82 -42.85
C GLN A 508 31.22 -71.92 -44.24
N GLU A 509 31.47 -70.80 -44.92
CA GLU A 509 32.17 -70.79 -46.20
C GLU A 509 33.62 -71.24 -46.06
N GLN A 510 34.33 -70.76 -45.02
CA GLN A 510 35.72 -71.11 -44.76
C GLN A 510 35.87 -72.61 -44.46
N PHE A 511 34.94 -73.19 -43.69
CA PHE A 511 34.93 -74.62 -43.40
C PHE A 511 34.79 -75.51 -44.63
N LYS A 512 34.05 -75.07 -45.66
CA LYS A 512 33.93 -75.80 -46.93
C LYS A 512 35.29 -75.92 -47.62
N TYR A 513 36.08 -74.84 -47.65
CA TYR A 513 37.42 -74.85 -48.22
C TYR A 513 38.37 -75.75 -47.42
N ILE A 514 38.31 -75.72 -46.09
CA ILE A 514 39.17 -76.59 -45.26
C ILE A 514 38.82 -78.07 -45.48
N ASN A 515 37.53 -78.44 -45.55
CA ASN A 515 37.11 -79.81 -45.85
C ASN A 515 37.57 -80.26 -47.23
N LEU A 516 37.47 -79.39 -48.24
CA LEU A 516 37.94 -79.67 -49.59
C LEU A 516 39.46 -79.83 -49.65
N PHE A 517 40.20 -78.99 -48.91
CA PHE A 517 41.65 -79.09 -48.79
C PHE A 517 42.07 -80.39 -48.10
N GLY A 518 41.36 -80.79 -47.04
CA GLY A 518 41.55 -82.08 -46.38
C GLY A 518 41.32 -83.26 -47.33
N ALA A 519 40.32 -83.18 -48.20
CA ALA A 519 40.09 -84.18 -49.25
C ALA A 519 41.24 -84.22 -50.28
N LEU A 520 41.71 -83.05 -50.73
CA LEU A 520 42.83 -82.95 -51.66
C LEU A 520 44.13 -83.52 -51.06
N LEU A 521 44.44 -83.17 -49.81
CA LEU A 521 45.62 -83.68 -49.12
C LEU A 521 45.51 -85.20 -48.92
N GLY A 522 44.35 -85.68 -48.50
CA GLY A 522 44.08 -87.11 -48.37
C GLY A 522 44.22 -87.87 -49.69
N PHE A 523 43.79 -87.26 -50.79
CA PHE A 523 44.00 -87.79 -52.14
C PHE A 523 45.49 -87.89 -52.47
N LEU A 524 46.25 -86.83 -52.24
CA LEU A 524 47.70 -86.80 -52.48
C LEU A 524 48.47 -87.81 -51.63
N ILE A 525 48.11 -87.97 -50.36
CA ILE A 525 48.72 -88.96 -49.45
C ILE A 525 48.37 -90.38 -49.90
N GLY A 526 47.11 -90.65 -50.25
CA GLY A 526 46.72 -91.96 -50.77
C GLY A 526 47.39 -92.30 -52.09
N PHE A 527 47.63 -91.30 -52.93
CA PHE A 527 48.40 -91.44 -54.17
C PHE A 527 49.89 -91.70 -53.91
N ALA A 528 50.50 -90.96 -52.98
CA ALA A 528 51.89 -91.19 -52.58
C ALA A 528 52.07 -92.59 -51.97
N ASN A 529 51.13 -93.05 -51.14
CA ASN A 529 51.16 -94.39 -50.55
C ASN A 529 51.07 -95.49 -51.62
N LEU A 530 50.26 -95.27 -52.65
CA LEU A 530 50.17 -96.16 -53.80
C LEU A 530 51.47 -96.24 -54.60
N LEU A 531 52.14 -95.09 -54.82
CA LEU A 531 53.46 -95.07 -55.46
C LEU A 531 54.48 -95.85 -54.63
N ILE A 532 54.51 -95.66 -53.31
CA ILE A 532 55.41 -96.38 -52.41
C ILE A 532 55.15 -97.89 -52.46
N LEU A 533 53.89 -98.31 -52.43
CA LEU A 533 53.48 -99.73 -52.54
C LEU A 533 53.79 -100.38 -53.90
N GLN A 534 54.01 -99.60 -54.97
CA GLN A 534 54.47 -100.13 -56.25
C GLN A 534 55.99 -100.29 -56.32
N PHE A 535 56.74 -99.57 -55.49
CA PHE A 535 58.21 -99.61 -55.43
C PHE A 535 58.76 -100.55 -54.34
N LEU A 536 57.91 -101.02 -53.43
CA LEU A 536 58.16 -102.06 -52.41
C LEU A 536 57.61 -103.40 -52.89
#